data_AF-A0A0K8T2Y8-F1
#
_entry.id   AF-A0A0K8T2Y8-F1
#
_cell.length_a   1.000
_cell.length_b   1.000
_cell.length_c   1.000
_cell.angle_alpha   90.00
_cell.angle_beta   90.00
_cell.angle_gamma   90.00
#
_symmetry.space_group_name_H-M   'P 1'
#
loop_
_entity.id
_entity.type
_entity.pdbx_description
1 polymer ?
#
loop_
_entity_poly.entity_id
_entity_poly.type
_entity_poly.pdbx_seq_one_letter_code
_entity_poly.pdbx_strand_id
1 'polypeptide(L)'
;MPDGEFKFRVGSDLETGEIRLSSNLSYFVSESLFCRPERLEDSKEMTLVVMTLGESVLDSEKSELDNSETLHPREMSYVLDVDLDFFSTRNPFKVLYKNAGLYEQLKDLYWFVPPNSTDPGVLEDAGAARREQITDLERLWKHVEDSGVSGDPSPPSQRWPAVKKIAQLVMDVYSEVDWTIVHDAGCTWDNTDLPEHVSSKTELEGLLDVFKNAVSSLPDPPGAITISRSAEDDYCPIEDVEYIQDQVLKILKEK
;
A
#
# COMPACT_ATOMS: atom_id res chain seq x y z
N MET A 1 -1.89 4.16 -7.27
CA MET A 1 -1.98 3.61 -8.65
C MET A 1 -2.74 4.60 -9.52
N PRO A 2 -2.49 4.69 -10.83
CA PRO A 2 -3.26 5.57 -11.72
C PRO A 2 -4.65 5.00 -12.04
N ASP A 3 -5.61 5.87 -12.31
CA ASP A 3 -6.92 5.51 -12.85
C ASP A 3 -6.80 4.80 -14.21
N GLY A 4 -7.65 3.80 -14.44
CA GLY A 4 -7.70 3.06 -15.70
C GLY A 4 -8.05 1.58 -15.56
N GLU A 5 -8.07 0.89 -16.70
CA GLU A 5 -8.29 -0.56 -16.81
C GLU A 5 -6.96 -1.25 -17.16
N PHE A 6 -6.55 -2.21 -16.33
CA PHE A 6 -5.28 -2.91 -16.44
C PHE A 6 -5.52 -4.41 -16.54
N LYS A 7 -5.07 -5.02 -17.64
CA LYS A 7 -5.18 -6.47 -17.88
C LYS A 7 -3.84 -7.14 -17.68
N PHE A 8 -3.81 -8.18 -16.87
CA PHE A 8 -2.61 -8.95 -16.59
C PHE A 8 -2.97 -10.38 -16.16
N ARG A 9 -1.96 -11.22 -16.01
CA ARG A 9 -2.09 -12.58 -15.51
C ARG A 9 -1.64 -12.65 -14.06
N VAL A 10 -2.32 -13.48 -13.28
CA VAL A 10 -1.93 -13.86 -11.91
C VAL A 10 -1.76 -15.37 -11.88
N GLY A 11 -0.70 -15.86 -11.25
CA GLY A 11 -0.43 -17.28 -11.11
C GLY A 11 0.72 -17.54 -10.15
N SER A 12 1.08 -18.80 -9.96
CA SER A 12 2.25 -19.16 -9.16
C SER A 12 3.52 -19.11 -10.02
N ASP A 13 4.58 -18.50 -9.53
CA ASP A 13 5.87 -18.52 -10.22
C ASP A 13 6.52 -19.91 -10.16
N LEU A 14 6.97 -20.42 -11.31
CA LEU A 14 7.53 -21.77 -11.44
C LEU A 14 8.78 -22.03 -10.57
N GLU A 15 9.54 -20.99 -10.21
CA GLU A 15 10.76 -21.15 -9.42
C GLU A 15 10.49 -21.08 -7.92
N THR A 16 9.67 -20.12 -7.49
CA THR A 16 9.43 -19.84 -6.06
C THR A 16 8.16 -20.50 -5.51
N GLY A 17 7.19 -20.80 -6.37
CA GLY A 17 5.84 -21.24 -5.98
C GLY A 17 4.96 -20.13 -5.40
N GLU A 18 5.47 -18.89 -5.31
CA GLU A 18 4.74 -17.75 -4.77
C GLU A 18 3.79 -17.15 -5.81
N ILE A 19 2.71 -16.51 -5.34
CA ILE A 19 1.80 -15.80 -6.22
C ILE A 19 2.49 -14.56 -6.79
N ARG A 20 2.45 -14.43 -8.12
CA ARG A 20 3.04 -13.34 -8.89
C ARG A 20 2.08 -12.91 -10.01
N LEU A 21 2.41 -11.80 -10.64
CA LEU A 21 1.55 -11.20 -11.66
C LEU A 21 2.35 -10.57 -12.81
N SER A 22 1.76 -10.50 -13.99
CA SER A 22 2.42 -9.98 -15.20
C SER A 22 2.20 -8.48 -15.44
N SER A 23 1.66 -7.75 -14.45
CA SER A 23 1.41 -6.31 -14.52
C SER A 23 2.70 -5.52 -14.35
N ASN A 24 2.91 -4.55 -15.25
CA ASN A 24 4.05 -3.65 -15.23
C ASN A 24 3.79 -2.35 -14.44
N LEU A 25 2.67 -2.26 -13.71
CA LEU A 25 2.40 -1.10 -12.86
C LEU A 25 3.51 -0.96 -11.82
N SER A 26 4.00 0.26 -11.64
CA SER A 26 5.10 0.58 -10.72
C SER A 26 4.91 -0.02 -9.33
N TYR A 27 3.67 0.03 -8.81
CA TYR A 27 3.30 -0.55 -7.52
C TYR A 27 3.63 -2.05 -7.40
N PHE A 28 3.33 -2.84 -8.44
CA PHE A 28 3.64 -4.27 -8.40
C PHE A 28 5.12 -4.58 -8.66
N VAL A 29 5.83 -3.69 -9.36
CA VAL A 29 7.27 -3.84 -9.61
C VAL A 29 8.08 -3.46 -8.38
N SER A 30 7.69 -2.40 -7.64
CA SER A 30 8.32 -1.98 -6.38
C SER A 30 8.13 -3.00 -5.26
N GLU A 31 6.99 -3.68 -5.25
CA GLU A 31 6.70 -4.82 -4.36
C GLU A 31 7.34 -6.14 -4.86
N SER A 32 8.12 -6.08 -5.94
CA SER A 32 8.82 -7.24 -6.51
C SER A 32 7.89 -8.41 -6.88
N LEU A 33 6.64 -8.11 -7.27
CA LEU A 33 5.59 -9.07 -7.63
C LEU A 33 5.53 -9.38 -9.13
N PHE A 34 6.20 -8.58 -9.97
CA PHE A 34 6.24 -8.82 -11.41
C PHE A 34 6.89 -10.17 -11.74
N CYS A 35 6.22 -10.94 -12.60
CA CYS A 35 6.75 -12.16 -13.20
C CYS A 35 6.29 -12.27 -14.65
N ARG A 36 7.17 -12.80 -15.51
CA ARG A 36 6.86 -13.04 -16.92
C ARG A 36 5.68 -14.01 -17.08
N PRO A 37 4.76 -13.78 -18.03
CA PRO A 37 3.66 -14.71 -18.29
C PRO A 37 4.11 -16.16 -18.52
N GLU A 38 5.26 -16.37 -19.15
CA GLU A 38 5.80 -17.71 -19.45
C GLU A 38 6.27 -18.48 -18.20
N ARG A 39 6.46 -17.77 -17.08
CA ARG A 39 6.87 -18.32 -15.79
C ARG A 39 5.71 -18.53 -14.81
N LEU A 40 4.49 -18.15 -15.18
CA LEU A 40 3.31 -18.31 -14.34
C LEU A 40 2.62 -19.64 -14.61
N GLU A 41 2.62 -20.53 -13.62
CA GLU A 41 1.82 -21.75 -13.58
C GLU A 41 0.38 -21.44 -13.14
N ASP A 42 -0.57 -22.24 -13.64
CA ASP A 42 -2.01 -22.12 -13.35
C ASP A 42 -2.60 -20.70 -13.54
N SER A 43 -1.99 -19.94 -14.46
CA SER A 43 -2.30 -18.51 -14.61
C SER A 43 -3.77 -18.24 -15.01
N LYS A 44 -4.33 -17.18 -14.42
CA LYS A 44 -5.65 -16.63 -14.73
C LYS A 44 -5.50 -15.20 -15.24
N GLU A 45 -6.33 -14.84 -16.20
CA GLU A 45 -6.44 -13.45 -16.64
C GLU A 45 -7.28 -12.66 -15.64
N MET A 46 -6.78 -11.49 -15.27
CA MET A 46 -7.41 -10.56 -14.34
C MET A 46 -7.48 -9.17 -14.98
N THR A 47 -8.58 -8.47 -14.71
CA THR A 47 -8.74 -7.06 -15.04
C THR A 47 -8.85 -6.29 -13.73
N LEU A 48 -7.94 -5.36 -13.50
CA LEU A 48 -7.99 -4.38 -12.42
C LEU A 48 -8.54 -3.08 -13.00
N VAL A 49 -9.59 -2.54 -12.39
CA VAL A 49 -10.09 -1.20 -12.72
C VAL A 49 -9.85 -0.30 -11.51
N VAL A 50 -9.14 0.80 -11.74
CA VAL A 50 -8.85 1.82 -10.73
C VAL A 50 -9.60 3.08 -11.13
N MET A 51 -10.33 3.65 -10.17
CA MET A 51 -11.08 4.88 -10.36
C MET A 51 -11.01 5.72 -9.09
N THR A 52 -10.80 7.03 -9.28
CA THR A 52 -10.89 8.00 -8.19
C THR A 52 -12.36 8.39 -8.00
N LEU A 53 -12.88 8.16 -6.80
CA LEU A 53 -14.23 8.57 -6.42
C LEU A 53 -14.25 10.05 -6.01
N GLY A 54 -15.36 10.74 -6.28
CA GLY A 54 -15.56 12.14 -5.90
C GLY A 54 -15.12 13.17 -6.95
N GLU A 55 -14.51 12.77 -8.07
CA GLU A 55 -14.22 13.71 -9.17
C GLU A 55 -15.50 14.32 -9.78
N SER A 56 -16.62 13.58 -9.78
CA SER A 56 -17.91 14.08 -10.28
C SER A 56 -18.57 15.12 -9.37
N VAL A 57 -18.19 15.17 -8.09
CA VAL A 57 -18.67 16.21 -7.17
C VAL A 57 -18.14 17.58 -7.58
N LEU A 58 -17.03 17.62 -8.31
CA LEU A 58 -16.47 18.84 -8.92
C LEU A 58 -17.01 19.10 -10.34
N ASP A 59 -17.55 18.08 -11.02
CA ASP A 59 -18.01 18.16 -12.41
C ASP A 59 -19.32 17.36 -12.61
N SER A 60 -20.45 18.07 -12.44
CA SER A 60 -21.81 17.51 -12.32
C SER A 60 -22.35 16.78 -13.56
N GLU A 61 -21.59 16.72 -14.66
CA GLU A 61 -21.99 16.03 -15.90
C GLU A 61 -21.41 14.61 -16.04
N LYS A 62 -20.57 14.14 -15.12
CA LYS A 62 -20.06 12.76 -15.11
C LYS A 62 -20.75 11.95 -14.01
N SER A 63 -21.40 10.84 -14.33
CA SER A 63 -21.78 9.88 -13.29
C SER A 63 -20.57 9.00 -12.95
N GLU A 64 -20.28 8.82 -11.65
CA GLU A 64 -19.02 8.19 -11.19
C GLU A 64 -18.86 6.76 -11.72
N LEU A 65 -19.97 6.05 -11.87
CA LEU A 65 -20.02 4.73 -12.47
C LEU A 65 -20.99 4.71 -13.67
N ASP A 66 -20.88 5.64 -14.62
CA ASP A 66 -21.63 5.56 -15.89
C ASP A 66 -21.36 4.25 -16.66
N ASN A 67 -20.33 3.52 -16.23
CA ASN A 67 -19.91 2.20 -16.70
C ASN A 67 -20.07 1.11 -15.61
N SER A 68 -21.04 1.21 -14.68
CA SER A 68 -21.21 0.20 -13.61
C SER A 68 -21.49 -1.21 -14.16
N GLU A 69 -22.23 -1.33 -15.28
CA GLU A 69 -22.44 -2.60 -15.98
C GLU A 69 -21.16 -3.14 -16.63
N THR A 70 -20.20 -2.26 -16.94
CA THR A 70 -18.88 -2.59 -17.48
C THR A 70 -17.93 -3.05 -16.37
N LEU A 71 -18.04 -2.45 -15.18
CA LEU A 71 -17.29 -2.83 -13.98
C LEU A 71 -17.77 -4.16 -13.41
N HIS A 72 -19.09 -4.37 -13.42
CA HIS A 72 -19.69 -5.60 -12.93
C HIS A 72 -21.00 -5.90 -13.69
N PRO A 73 -21.00 -6.87 -14.62
CA PRO A 73 -22.21 -7.31 -15.29
C PRO A 73 -23.30 -7.71 -14.28
N ARG A 74 -24.56 -7.41 -14.60
CA ARG A 74 -25.70 -7.86 -13.78
C ARG A 74 -25.65 -9.37 -13.56
N GLU A 75 -26.18 -9.82 -12.42
CA GLU A 75 -26.32 -11.23 -12.03
C GLU A 75 -24.99 -11.95 -11.69
N MET A 76 -23.88 -11.22 -11.55
CA MET A 76 -22.67 -11.78 -10.93
C MET A 76 -22.65 -11.52 -9.41
N SER A 77 -21.95 -12.36 -8.66
CA SER A 77 -21.70 -12.12 -7.23
C SER A 77 -20.34 -11.47 -7.04
N TYR A 78 -20.27 -10.47 -6.16
CA TYR A 78 -19.03 -9.82 -5.78
C TYR A 78 -18.91 -9.69 -4.26
N VAL A 79 -17.67 -9.50 -3.81
CA VAL A 79 -17.35 -9.08 -2.45
C VAL A 79 -17.08 -7.58 -2.48
N LEU A 80 -17.71 -6.82 -1.60
CA LEU A 80 -17.41 -5.42 -1.38
C LEU A 80 -16.49 -5.31 -0.17
N ASP A 81 -15.25 -4.92 -0.39
CA ASP A 81 -14.30 -4.62 0.67
C ASP A 81 -14.24 -3.10 0.89
N VAL A 82 -14.30 -2.65 2.14
CA VAL A 82 -14.31 -1.24 2.49
C VAL A 82 -13.25 -0.97 3.54
N ASP A 83 -12.19 -0.28 3.15
CA ASP A 83 -11.19 0.23 4.07
C ASP A 83 -11.65 1.58 4.63
N LEU A 84 -11.73 1.71 5.96
CA LEU A 84 -12.20 2.93 6.60
C LEU A 84 -11.17 4.07 6.53
N ASP A 85 -9.90 3.74 6.32
CA ASP A 85 -8.84 4.72 6.10
C ASP A 85 -9.00 5.49 4.78
N PHE A 86 -9.78 5.00 3.80
CA PHE A 86 -10.19 5.78 2.62
C PHE A 86 -10.81 7.13 2.98
N PHE A 87 -11.60 7.17 4.05
CA PHE A 87 -12.31 8.39 4.46
C PHE A 87 -11.41 9.36 5.23
N SER A 88 -10.40 8.85 5.94
CA SER A 88 -9.45 9.62 6.71
C SER A 88 -8.24 8.74 6.98
N THR A 89 -7.09 9.16 6.44
CA THR A 89 -5.84 8.38 6.52
C THR A 89 -4.77 9.18 7.27
N ARG A 90 -4.04 8.51 8.14
CA ARG A 90 -2.83 9.00 8.81
C ARG A 90 -1.65 8.15 8.38
N ASN A 91 -0.47 8.76 8.31
CA ASN A 91 0.77 8.01 8.19
C ASN A 91 1.33 7.75 9.61
N PRO A 92 1.21 6.52 10.14
CA PRO A 92 1.65 6.21 11.51
C PRO A 92 3.18 6.34 11.68
N PHE A 93 3.94 6.17 10.60
CA PHE A 93 5.40 6.18 10.65
C PHE A 93 6.00 7.58 10.78
N LYS A 94 5.24 8.65 10.47
CA LYS A 94 5.71 10.04 10.71
C LYS A 94 5.84 10.38 12.19
N VAL A 95 5.07 9.70 13.07
CA VAL A 95 5.20 9.89 14.52
C VAL A 95 6.16 8.88 15.17
N LEU A 96 6.43 7.77 14.49
CA LEU A 96 7.39 6.75 14.91
C LEU A 96 8.80 7.37 15.04
N TYR A 97 9.34 7.36 16.27
CA TYR A 97 10.66 7.92 16.60
C TYR A 97 10.89 9.36 16.06
N LYS A 98 9.83 10.18 15.99
CA LYS A 98 9.84 11.51 15.35
C LYS A 98 10.90 12.48 15.86
N ASN A 99 11.30 12.39 17.14
CA ASN A 99 12.31 13.28 17.71
C ASN A 99 13.73 13.00 17.16
N ALA A 100 13.94 11.82 16.56
CA ALA A 100 15.15 11.48 15.82
C ALA A 100 15.01 11.74 14.30
N GLY A 101 13.84 12.20 13.84
CA GLY A 101 13.55 12.42 12.41
C GLY A 101 13.67 11.14 11.58
N LEU A 102 13.26 9.99 12.14
CA LEU A 102 13.47 8.68 11.52
C LEU A 102 12.86 8.59 10.11
N TYR A 103 11.59 8.94 9.96
CA TYR A 103 10.82 8.68 8.73
C TYR A 103 11.50 9.26 7.48
N GLU A 104 11.94 10.52 7.53
CA GLU A 104 12.65 11.18 6.42
C GLU A 104 14.01 10.55 6.12
N GLN A 105 14.68 10.00 7.14
CA GLN A 105 15.97 9.33 6.94
C GLN A 105 15.84 7.95 6.30
N LEU A 106 14.70 7.27 6.50
CA LEU A 106 14.43 5.98 5.86
C LEU A 106 14.22 6.15 4.35
N LYS A 107 13.70 7.30 3.90
CA LYS A 107 13.42 7.58 2.49
C LYS A 107 14.61 7.25 1.59
N ASP A 108 15.78 7.85 1.81
CA ASP A 108 16.93 7.65 0.93
C ASP A 108 17.44 6.19 0.93
N LEU A 109 17.26 5.50 2.05
CA LEU A 109 17.73 4.13 2.24
C LEU A 109 16.82 3.11 1.53
N TYR A 110 15.52 3.39 1.49
CA TYR A 110 14.48 2.53 0.93
C TYR A 110 13.93 3.05 -0.40
N TRP A 111 14.38 4.18 -0.93
CA TRP A 111 13.84 4.71 -2.18
C TRP A 111 13.99 3.73 -3.34
N PHE A 112 12.88 3.44 -4.01
CA PHE A 112 12.85 2.61 -5.22
C PHE A 112 12.83 3.51 -6.45
N VAL A 113 13.73 3.24 -7.39
CA VAL A 113 13.74 3.92 -8.68
C VAL A 113 13.05 3.02 -9.70
N PRO A 114 11.82 3.36 -10.15
CA PRO A 114 11.11 2.54 -11.09
C PRO A 114 11.82 2.54 -12.45
N PRO A 115 11.87 1.40 -13.15
CA PRO A 115 12.48 1.33 -14.47
C PRO A 115 11.67 2.15 -15.48
N ASN A 116 12.34 2.92 -16.32
CA ASN A 116 11.72 3.62 -17.44
C ASN A 116 11.60 2.71 -18.68
N SER A 117 11.05 1.51 -18.49
CA SER A 117 10.88 0.49 -19.51
C SER A 117 9.76 -0.47 -19.13
N THR A 118 9.06 -0.98 -20.12
CA THR A 118 8.10 -2.08 -19.97
C THR A 118 8.69 -3.42 -20.44
N ASP A 119 9.98 -3.47 -20.77
CA ASP A 119 10.69 -4.69 -21.14
C ASP A 119 10.71 -5.66 -19.94
N PRO A 120 10.22 -6.91 -20.09
CA PRO A 120 10.14 -7.85 -18.97
C PRO A 120 11.47 -8.15 -18.29
N GLY A 121 12.60 -8.14 -19.02
CA GLY A 121 13.92 -8.35 -18.43
C GLY A 121 14.33 -7.18 -17.53
N VAL A 122 14.08 -5.95 -17.98
CA VAL A 122 14.34 -4.76 -17.16
C VAL A 122 13.47 -4.73 -15.90
N LEU A 123 12.20 -5.15 -16.00
CA LEU A 123 11.28 -5.23 -14.84
C LEU A 123 11.72 -6.29 -13.82
N GLU A 124 12.17 -7.46 -14.30
CA GLU A 124 12.71 -8.51 -13.43
C GLU A 124 14.00 -8.09 -12.73
N ASP A 125 14.92 -7.44 -13.47
CA ASP A 125 16.17 -6.92 -12.90
C ASP A 125 15.88 -5.86 -11.82
N ALA A 126 14.91 -4.97 -12.06
CA ALA A 126 14.48 -3.97 -11.08
C ALA A 126 13.87 -4.64 -9.83
N GLY A 127 12.97 -5.61 -10.01
CA GLY A 127 12.37 -6.36 -8.91
C GLY A 127 13.41 -7.17 -8.11
N ALA A 128 14.42 -7.73 -8.77
CA ALA A 128 15.51 -8.46 -8.13
C ALA A 128 16.43 -7.53 -7.31
N ALA A 129 16.80 -6.38 -7.86
CA ALA A 129 17.57 -5.36 -7.15
C ALA A 129 16.82 -4.83 -5.92
N ARG A 130 15.49 -4.65 -6.04
CA ARG A 130 14.63 -4.24 -4.93
C ARG A 130 14.55 -5.32 -3.84
N ARG A 131 14.38 -6.60 -4.18
CA ARG A 131 14.43 -7.70 -3.19
C ARG A 131 15.77 -7.77 -2.47
N GLU A 132 16.89 -7.61 -3.19
CA GLU A 132 18.23 -7.58 -2.58
C GLU A 132 18.34 -6.43 -1.58
N GLN A 133 17.88 -5.24 -1.95
CA GLN A 133 17.86 -4.08 -1.06
C GLN A 133 17.07 -4.35 0.22
N ILE A 134 15.81 -4.80 0.11
CA ILE A 134 14.95 -5.03 1.27
C ILE A 134 15.52 -6.13 2.18
N THR A 135 15.96 -7.25 1.59
CA THR A 135 16.57 -8.37 2.34
C THR A 135 17.85 -7.95 3.06
N ASP A 136 18.70 -7.15 2.41
CA ASP A 136 19.92 -6.64 3.05
C ASP A 136 19.59 -5.69 4.20
N LEU A 137 18.60 -4.80 4.02
CA LEU A 137 18.17 -3.87 5.06
C LEU A 137 17.55 -4.59 6.27
N GLU A 138 16.67 -5.56 6.05
CA GLU A 138 16.10 -6.40 7.11
C GLU A 138 17.21 -7.05 7.95
N ARG A 139 18.20 -7.66 7.28
CA ARG A 139 19.36 -8.27 7.92
C ARG A 139 20.18 -7.25 8.73
N LEU A 140 20.36 -6.03 8.21
CA LEU A 140 21.11 -4.99 8.90
C LEU A 140 20.37 -4.47 10.14
N TRP A 141 19.05 -4.27 10.08
CA TRP A 141 18.25 -3.88 11.24
C TRP A 141 18.22 -4.98 12.30
N LYS A 142 18.10 -6.24 11.89
CA LYS A 142 18.27 -7.39 12.79
C LYS A 142 19.65 -7.43 13.45
N HIS A 143 20.70 -7.06 12.72
CA HIS A 143 22.03 -6.92 13.34
C HIS A 143 22.07 -5.81 14.40
N VAL A 144 21.40 -4.68 14.17
CA VAL A 144 21.28 -3.61 15.18
C VAL A 144 20.52 -4.10 16.41
N GLU A 145 19.43 -4.85 16.23
CA GLU A 145 18.66 -5.49 17.31
C GLU A 145 19.56 -6.44 18.14
N ASP A 146 20.27 -7.35 17.48
CA ASP A 146 21.02 -8.42 18.13
C ASP A 146 22.36 -7.97 18.73
N SER A 147 23.04 -7.02 18.08
CA SER A 147 24.46 -6.68 18.35
C SER A 147 24.72 -5.19 18.56
N GLY A 148 23.72 -4.34 18.35
CA GLY A 148 23.85 -2.89 18.37
C GLY A 148 24.73 -2.35 17.24
N VAL A 149 24.98 -1.04 17.27
CA VAL A 149 25.74 -0.31 16.23
C VAL A 149 27.27 -0.43 16.34
N SER A 150 27.76 -0.95 17.46
CA SER A 150 29.18 -1.11 17.77
C SER A 150 29.67 -2.56 17.70
N GLY A 151 28.82 -3.50 17.24
CA GLY A 151 29.19 -4.90 17.04
C GLY A 151 30.38 -5.06 16.09
N ASP A 152 31.32 -5.95 16.46
CA ASP A 152 32.48 -6.34 15.67
C ASP A 152 32.42 -7.87 15.39
N PRO A 153 32.57 -8.34 14.14
CA PRO A 153 32.74 -7.56 12.92
C PRO A 153 31.48 -6.80 12.50
N SER A 154 31.68 -5.62 11.90
CA SER A 154 30.60 -4.91 11.22
C SER A 154 29.99 -5.78 10.11
N PRO A 155 28.66 -5.73 9.91
CA PRO A 155 28.00 -6.53 8.91
C PRO A 155 28.45 -6.11 7.51
N PRO A 156 28.77 -7.05 6.61
CA PRO A 156 29.23 -6.72 5.26
C PRO A 156 28.06 -6.20 4.44
N SER A 157 27.97 -4.89 4.23
CA SER A 157 27.05 -4.23 3.30
C SER A 157 27.51 -2.81 2.98
N GLN A 158 27.23 -2.35 1.76
CA GLN A 158 27.42 -0.96 1.38
C GLN A 158 26.41 -0.02 2.06
N ARG A 159 25.28 -0.54 2.54
CA ARG A 159 24.21 0.20 3.23
C ARG A 159 24.47 0.36 4.74
N TRP A 160 25.39 -0.42 5.31
CA TRP A 160 25.70 -0.41 6.74
C TRP A 160 26.05 0.99 7.29
N PRO A 161 26.87 1.83 6.63
CA PRO A 161 27.16 3.17 7.15
C PRO A 161 25.90 4.04 7.34
N ALA A 162 24.92 3.93 6.43
CA ALA A 162 23.66 4.64 6.52
C ALA A 162 22.78 4.08 7.65
N VAL A 163 22.59 2.76 7.71
CA VAL A 163 21.84 2.09 8.79
C VAL A 163 22.43 2.44 10.15
N LYS A 164 23.75 2.33 10.30
CA LYS A 164 24.47 2.66 11.55
C LYS A 164 24.23 4.10 11.98
N LYS A 165 24.28 5.05 11.04
CA LYS A 165 24.03 6.47 11.32
C LYS A 165 22.59 6.68 11.81
N ILE A 166 21.61 6.11 11.14
CA ILE A 166 20.19 6.24 11.52
C ILE A 166 19.96 5.61 12.89
N ALA A 167 20.47 4.40 13.11
CA ALA A 167 20.36 3.71 14.39
C ALA A 167 20.95 4.52 15.54
N GLN A 168 22.14 5.10 15.37
CA GLN A 168 22.75 5.95 16.40
C GLN A 168 21.87 7.17 16.71
N LEU A 169 21.31 7.84 15.69
CA LEU A 169 20.42 8.99 15.90
C LEU A 169 19.16 8.65 16.68
N VAL A 170 18.59 7.47 16.45
CA VAL A 170 17.42 7.00 17.21
C VAL A 170 17.83 6.65 18.65
N MET A 171 18.94 5.92 18.83
CA MET A 171 19.44 5.53 20.16
C MET A 171 19.89 6.71 21.03
N ASP A 172 20.29 7.82 20.43
CA ASP A 172 20.66 9.05 21.15
C ASP A 172 19.44 9.72 21.82
N VAL A 173 18.22 9.39 21.36
CA VAL A 173 16.96 10.01 21.81
C VAL A 173 16.04 9.01 22.53
N TYR A 174 16.08 7.74 22.14
CA TYR A 174 15.16 6.70 22.62
C TYR A 174 15.94 5.54 23.26
N SER A 175 15.51 5.11 24.44
CA SER A 175 16.14 4.00 25.18
C SER A 175 15.66 2.62 24.75
N GLU A 176 14.44 2.54 24.22
CA GLU A 176 13.83 1.31 23.72
C GLU A 176 13.41 1.57 22.27
N VAL A 177 13.90 0.73 21.37
CA VAL A 177 13.68 0.84 19.93
C VAL A 177 13.34 -0.56 19.43
N ASP A 178 12.22 -0.66 18.71
CA ASP A 178 11.86 -1.84 17.95
C ASP A 178 12.45 -1.65 16.56
N TRP A 179 13.46 -2.45 16.18
CA TRP A 179 14.10 -2.29 14.88
C TRP A 179 13.35 -3.01 13.76
N THR A 180 12.42 -3.90 14.13
CA THR A 180 11.51 -4.55 13.19
C THR A 180 10.52 -3.52 12.65
N ILE A 181 9.88 -2.72 13.51
CA ILE A 181 8.99 -1.65 13.05
C ILE A 181 9.74 -0.54 12.29
N VAL A 182 11.02 -0.30 12.58
CA VAL A 182 11.87 0.60 11.79
C VAL A 182 12.09 0.06 10.37
N HIS A 183 12.27 -1.25 10.24
CA HIS A 183 12.36 -1.90 8.94
C HIS A 183 11.03 -1.80 8.18
N ASP A 184 9.92 -2.13 8.84
CA ASP A 184 8.57 -2.07 8.25
C ASP A 184 8.21 -0.65 7.78
N ALA A 185 8.51 0.36 8.59
CA ALA A 185 8.37 1.78 8.23
C ALA A 185 9.24 2.17 7.02
N GLY A 186 10.39 1.50 6.84
CA GLY A 186 11.23 1.68 5.67
C GLY A 186 10.62 1.05 4.42
N CYS A 187 10.04 -0.14 4.57
CA CYS A 187 9.40 -0.87 3.47
C CYS A 187 8.22 -0.11 2.84
N THR A 188 7.61 0.84 3.55
CA THR A 188 6.55 1.69 3.00
C THR A 188 7.07 2.76 2.03
N TRP A 189 8.37 3.01 1.99
CA TRP A 189 8.98 3.86 0.98
C TRP A 189 9.25 3.07 -0.30
N ASP A 190 8.58 3.47 -1.38
CA ASP A 190 8.87 3.03 -2.73
C ASP A 190 9.37 4.19 -3.60
N ASN A 191 8.66 4.54 -4.68
CA ASN A 191 8.87 5.73 -5.48
C ASN A 191 7.94 6.89 -5.10
N THR A 192 7.15 6.72 -4.04
CA THR A 192 6.21 7.69 -3.49
C THR A 192 6.28 7.72 -1.95
N ASP A 193 5.71 8.76 -1.34
CA ASP A 193 5.41 8.78 0.10
C ASP A 193 4.04 8.12 0.32
N LEU A 194 3.80 7.59 1.52
CA LEU A 194 2.49 7.08 1.89
C LEU A 194 1.44 8.22 1.84
N PRO A 195 0.22 7.93 1.35
CA PRO A 195 -0.87 8.89 1.40
C PRO A 195 -1.22 9.23 2.84
N GLU A 196 -1.52 10.51 3.09
CA GLU A 196 -1.95 11.01 4.38
C GLU A 196 -2.90 12.18 4.19
N HIS A 197 -4.10 12.07 4.77
CA HIS A 197 -5.06 13.15 4.87
C HIS A 197 -6.06 12.84 5.98
N VAL A 198 -5.89 13.48 7.14
CA VAL A 198 -6.85 13.38 8.24
C VAL A 198 -8.01 14.33 7.95
N SER A 199 -9.14 13.77 7.56
CA SER A 199 -10.33 14.52 7.13
C SER A 199 -11.01 15.24 8.28
N SER A 200 -11.43 16.48 8.05
CA SER A 200 -12.37 17.18 8.92
C SER A 200 -13.77 16.53 8.87
N LYS A 201 -14.64 16.85 9.84
CA LYS A 201 -16.01 16.33 9.85
C LYS A 201 -16.80 16.67 8.58
N THR A 202 -16.60 17.87 8.03
CA THR A 202 -17.27 18.28 6.78
C THR A 202 -16.73 17.52 5.56
N GLU A 203 -15.42 17.26 5.49
CA GLU A 203 -14.85 16.41 4.43
C GLU A 203 -15.35 14.97 4.55
N LEU A 204 -15.43 14.42 5.77
CA LEU A 204 -15.98 13.09 6.02
C LEU A 204 -17.43 12.96 5.55
N GLU A 205 -18.29 13.95 5.85
CA GLU A 205 -19.67 13.98 5.36
C GLU A 205 -19.73 13.94 3.83
N GLY A 206 -18.90 14.75 3.16
CA GLY A 206 -18.82 14.75 1.69
C GLY A 206 -18.33 13.42 1.11
N LEU A 207 -17.30 12.81 1.70
CA LEU A 207 -16.78 11.50 1.27
C LEU A 207 -17.79 10.37 1.50
N LEU A 208 -18.56 10.43 2.59
CA LEU A 208 -19.65 9.48 2.86
C LEU A 208 -20.79 9.62 1.86
N ASP A 209 -21.11 10.83 1.41
CA ASP A 209 -22.09 11.05 0.34
C ASP A 209 -21.59 10.51 -1.00
N VAL A 210 -20.31 10.71 -1.34
CA VAL A 210 -19.67 10.10 -2.51
C VAL A 210 -19.76 8.58 -2.45
N PHE A 211 -19.36 7.99 -1.33
CA PHE A 211 -19.44 6.54 -1.11
C PHE A 211 -20.87 6.02 -1.25
N LYS A 212 -21.85 6.73 -0.67
CA LYS A 212 -23.28 6.39 -0.82
C LYS A 212 -23.70 6.35 -2.29
N ASN A 213 -23.30 7.35 -3.07
CA ASN A 213 -23.61 7.41 -4.49
C ASN A 213 -22.95 6.26 -5.25
N ALA A 214 -21.66 5.99 -5.01
CA ALA A 214 -20.94 4.90 -5.64
C ALA A 214 -21.58 3.54 -5.35
N VAL A 215 -21.87 3.26 -4.08
CA VAL A 215 -22.54 2.03 -3.62
C VAL A 215 -23.94 1.89 -4.23
N SER A 216 -24.67 3.00 -4.38
CA SER A 216 -26.03 3.02 -4.98
C SER A 216 -26.01 2.80 -6.50
N SER A 217 -24.92 3.16 -7.18
CA SER A 217 -24.74 2.98 -8.62
C SER A 217 -24.33 1.55 -9.02
N LEU A 218 -23.90 0.74 -8.06
CA LEU A 218 -23.58 -0.68 -8.29
C LEU A 218 -24.85 -1.49 -8.56
N PRO A 219 -24.89 -2.31 -9.63
CA PRO A 219 -26.12 -2.86 -10.19
C PRO A 219 -26.84 -3.87 -9.28
N ASP A 220 -26.10 -4.65 -8.51
CA ASP A 220 -26.60 -5.69 -7.61
C ASP A 220 -26.05 -5.49 -6.19
N PRO A 221 -26.70 -6.00 -5.13
CA PRO A 221 -26.11 -6.05 -3.79
C PRO A 221 -24.91 -7.02 -3.75
N PRO A 222 -23.89 -6.73 -2.94
CA PRO A 222 -22.75 -7.64 -2.77
C PRO A 222 -23.18 -8.95 -2.09
N GLY A 223 -22.52 -10.05 -2.44
CA GLY A 223 -22.74 -11.35 -1.78
C GLY A 223 -22.08 -11.44 -0.40
N ALA A 224 -21.01 -10.67 -0.18
CA ALA A 224 -20.37 -10.48 1.11
C ALA A 224 -19.79 -9.06 1.21
N ILE A 225 -19.75 -8.53 2.42
CA ILE A 225 -19.12 -7.24 2.71
C ILE A 225 -18.03 -7.48 3.76
N THR A 226 -16.84 -7.00 3.49
CA THR A 226 -15.73 -6.92 4.45
C THR A 226 -15.45 -5.45 4.75
N ILE A 227 -15.06 -5.15 5.99
CA ILE A 227 -14.73 -3.79 6.42
C ILE A 227 -13.42 -3.86 7.20
N SER A 228 -12.37 -3.23 6.67
CA SER A 228 -11.13 -3.02 7.40
C SER A 228 -11.20 -1.71 8.16
N ARG A 229 -10.96 -1.77 9.47
CA ARG A 229 -10.99 -0.58 10.32
C ARG A 229 -9.70 0.21 10.31
N SER A 230 -8.57 -0.44 9.99
CA SER A 230 -7.21 0.10 10.05
C SER A 230 -6.94 0.97 11.30
N ALA A 231 -7.48 0.57 12.45
CA ALA A 231 -7.38 1.34 13.69
C ALA A 231 -6.26 0.84 14.60
N GLU A 232 -5.89 -0.44 14.52
CA GLU A 232 -4.84 -1.03 15.35
C GLU A 232 -3.43 -0.73 14.81
N ASP A 233 -3.33 -0.45 13.51
CA ASP A 233 -2.12 -0.03 12.80
C ASP A 233 -2.05 1.49 12.57
N ASP A 234 -2.97 2.26 13.17
CA ASP A 234 -3.02 3.72 13.19
C ASP A 234 -3.18 4.42 11.81
N TYR A 235 -3.53 3.69 10.74
CA TYR A 235 -3.82 4.30 9.44
C TYR A 235 -5.14 5.05 9.41
N CYS A 236 -6.21 4.52 10.01
CA CYS A 236 -7.46 5.23 10.23
C CYS A 236 -7.43 5.91 11.61
N PRO A 237 -7.59 7.24 11.71
CA PRO A 237 -7.58 7.93 12.98
C PRO A 237 -8.60 7.36 13.97
N ILE A 238 -8.13 6.93 15.14
CA ILE A 238 -8.94 6.29 16.18
C ILE A 238 -10.08 7.19 16.69
N GLU A 239 -9.90 8.51 16.60
CA GLU A 239 -10.92 9.51 16.93
C GLU A 239 -12.09 9.57 15.93
N ASP A 240 -11.91 9.05 14.71
CA ASP A 240 -12.90 9.08 13.63
C ASP A 240 -13.48 7.70 13.28
N VAL A 241 -12.73 6.62 13.54
CA VAL A 241 -13.06 5.26 13.06
C VAL A 241 -14.48 4.81 13.43
N GLU A 242 -14.93 5.03 14.67
CA GLU A 242 -16.28 4.62 15.10
C GLU A 242 -17.37 5.39 14.34
N TYR A 243 -17.16 6.69 14.14
CA TYR A 243 -18.10 7.53 13.39
C TYR A 243 -18.18 7.09 11.92
N ILE A 244 -17.03 6.88 11.28
CA ILE A 244 -16.96 6.44 9.88
C ILE A 244 -17.66 5.08 9.73
N GLN A 245 -17.33 4.11 10.60
CA GLN A 245 -17.92 2.78 10.59
C GLN A 245 -19.45 2.83 10.71
N ASP A 246 -19.98 3.61 11.65
CA ASP A 246 -21.42 3.74 11.86
C ASP A 246 -22.13 4.32 10.62
N GLN A 247 -21.54 5.33 9.97
CA GLN A 247 -22.10 5.90 8.74
C GLN A 247 -22.02 4.94 7.55
N VAL A 248 -20.88 4.26 7.36
CA VAL A 248 -20.70 3.23 6.32
C VAL A 248 -21.74 2.11 6.51
N LEU A 249 -21.90 1.59 7.72
CA LEU A 249 -22.88 0.54 8.02
C LEU A 249 -24.32 1.01 7.77
N LYS A 250 -24.63 2.28 8.03
CA LYS A 250 -25.93 2.85 7.72
C LYS A 250 -26.17 2.90 6.21
N ILE A 251 -25.20 3.41 5.44
CA ILE A 251 -25.28 3.46 3.97
C ILE A 251 -25.47 2.07 3.38
N LEU A 252 -24.68 1.09 3.82
CA LEU A 252 -24.74 -0.29 3.31
C LEU A 252 -26.06 -0.99 3.63
N LYS A 253 -26.74 -0.65 4.74
CA LYS A 253 -28.07 -1.19 5.10
C LYS A 253 -29.22 -0.53 4.35
N GLU A 254 -29.00 0.65 3.77
CA GLU A 254 -30.00 1.37 2.98
C GLU A 254 -30.03 0.89 1.51
N LYS A 255 -29.02 0.13 1.06
CA LYS A 255 -28.98 -0.53 -0.24
C LYS A 255 -29.79 -1.83 -0.24
#